data_AF-A0A182EK54-F1
#
_entry.id   AF-A0A182EK54-F1
#
_cell.length_a   1.000
_cell.length_b   1.000
_cell.length_c   1.000
_cell.angle_alpha   90.00
_cell.angle_beta   90.00
_cell.angle_gamma   90.00
#
_symmetry.space_group_name_H-M   'P 1'
#
loop_
_entity.id
_entity.type
_entity.pdbx_description
1 polymer ?
#
loop_
_entity_poly.entity_id
_entity_poly.type
_entity_poly.pdbx_seq_one_letter_code
_entity_poly.pdbx_strand_id
1 'polypeptide(L)'
;MSRKTTTILAQHDLADFKCPDNQHAVAVGCSSTEQCIPYTTEFVTCIDGACCIENNPDDLPYPIPPICSNGGIALAVDCTESQQCSPYTEEPVACLQGTCCT
;
A
#
# COMPACT_ATOMS: atom_id res chain seq x y z
N MET A 1 -8.36 -20.51 46.98
CA MET A 1 -7.79 -19.34 46.26
C MET A 1 -7.30 -19.82 44.89
N SER A 2 -8.21 -19.91 43.91
CA SER A 2 -7.88 -20.40 42.58
C SER A 2 -7.48 -19.23 41.69
N ARG A 3 -6.20 -19.16 41.29
CA ARG A 3 -5.71 -18.20 40.29
C ARG A 3 -6.16 -18.69 38.90
N LYS A 4 -7.11 -17.98 38.30
CA LYS A 4 -7.41 -18.04 36.86
C LYS A 4 -7.20 -16.64 36.29
N THR A 5 -6.11 -16.42 35.57
CA THR A 5 -6.00 -15.30 34.59
C THR A 5 -4.85 -15.66 33.65
N THR A 6 -5.13 -16.47 32.63
CA THR A 6 -5.35 -16.03 31.24
C THR A 6 -4.09 -15.43 30.63
N THR A 7 -3.41 -16.25 29.83
CA THR A 7 -2.47 -15.82 28.79
C THR A 7 -3.15 -14.79 27.89
N ILE A 8 -2.84 -13.51 28.07
CA ILE A 8 -3.19 -12.47 27.10
C ILE A 8 -1.91 -12.18 26.31
N LEU A 9 -1.74 -12.87 25.18
CA LEU A 9 -0.98 -12.30 24.07
C LEU A 9 -1.96 -11.40 23.31
N ALA A 10 -1.52 -10.17 23.00
CA ALA A 10 -2.15 -9.18 22.11
C ALA A 10 -3.40 -8.45 22.65
N GLN A 11 -3.22 -7.48 23.57
CA GLN A 11 -4.30 -6.50 23.85
C GLN A 11 -3.88 -5.16 24.49
N HIS A 12 -2.64 -4.71 24.30
CA HIS A 12 -2.19 -3.33 24.58
C HIS A 12 -1.35 -2.93 23.35
N ASP A 13 -1.61 -1.94 22.50
CA ASP A 13 -2.41 -0.71 22.57
C ASP A 13 -2.93 -0.40 21.15
N LEU A 14 -4.19 -0.70 20.84
CA LEU A 14 -4.74 -0.60 19.48
C LEU A 14 -5.48 0.73 19.18
N ALA A 15 -5.50 1.67 20.14
CA ALA A 15 -6.35 2.87 20.06
C ALA A 15 -5.57 4.20 20.01
N ASP A 16 -4.25 4.19 20.13
CA ASP A 16 -3.42 5.40 20.20
C ASP A 16 -2.32 5.45 19.13
N PHE A 17 -2.31 4.46 18.21
CA PHE A 17 -1.36 4.52 17.12
C PHE A 17 -1.77 5.61 16.13
N LYS A 18 -0.99 6.69 16.10
CA LYS A 18 -1.10 7.76 15.13
C LYS A 18 -0.04 7.52 14.06
N CYS A 19 -0.49 7.35 12.82
CA CYS A 19 0.43 7.38 11.68
C CYS A 19 1.24 8.68 11.71
N PRO A 20 2.48 8.68 11.18
CA PRO A 20 3.30 9.88 11.05
C PRO A 20 2.54 11.08 10.49
N ASP A 21 2.99 12.30 10.78
CA ASP A 21 2.30 13.52 10.35
C ASP A 21 1.97 13.49 8.84
N ASN A 22 0.75 13.90 8.50
CA ASN A 22 0.12 13.83 7.16
C ASN A 22 -0.29 12.43 6.66
N GLN A 23 -0.14 11.38 7.47
CA GLN A 23 -0.67 10.04 7.18
C GLN A 23 -1.94 9.75 7.98
N HIS A 24 -2.75 8.82 7.48
CA HIS A 24 -3.87 8.27 8.25
C HIS A 24 -3.87 6.74 8.21
N ALA A 25 -4.39 6.13 9.28
CA ALA A 25 -4.53 4.69 9.37
C ALA A 25 -5.80 4.24 8.62
N VAL A 26 -5.67 3.24 7.73
CA VAL A 26 -6.80 2.58 7.07
C VAL A 26 -7.16 1.24 7.71
N ALA A 27 -6.19 0.61 8.38
CA ALA A 27 -6.34 -0.66 9.08
C ALA A 27 -5.26 -0.84 10.16
N VAL A 28 -5.43 -1.83 11.01
CA VAL A 28 -4.54 -2.17 12.14
C VAL A 28 -4.38 -3.68 12.26
N GLY A 29 -3.32 -4.12 12.93
CA GLY A 29 -2.93 -5.53 13.08
C GLY A 29 -2.02 -6.07 11.97
N CYS A 30 -1.36 -5.19 11.19
CA CYS A 30 -0.42 -5.66 10.17
C CYS A 30 0.91 -6.10 10.79
N SER A 31 1.55 -7.11 10.22
CA SER A 31 2.97 -7.39 10.46
C SER A 31 3.83 -7.18 9.21
N SER A 32 3.19 -6.91 8.07
CA SER A 32 3.81 -6.58 6.79
C SER A 32 2.83 -5.78 5.93
N THR A 33 3.36 -5.05 4.93
CA THR A 33 2.58 -4.19 4.04
C THR A 33 1.55 -4.96 3.21
N GLU A 34 1.82 -6.21 2.86
CA GLU A 34 0.91 -7.03 2.05
C GLU A 34 -0.44 -7.29 2.75
N GLN A 35 -0.45 -7.26 4.08
CA GLN A 35 -1.68 -7.40 4.88
C GLN A 35 -2.57 -6.15 4.78
N CYS A 36 -2.03 -5.03 4.30
CA CYS A 36 -2.75 -3.78 4.12
C CYS A 36 -3.42 -3.66 2.75
N ILE A 37 -3.01 -4.46 1.77
CA ILE A 37 -3.53 -4.47 0.38
C ILE A 37 -5.07 -4.57 0.30
N PRO A 38 -5.78 -5.41 1.08
CA PRO A 38 -7.24 -5.47 0.96
C PRO A 38 -7.97 -4.25 1.53
N TYR A 39 -7.28 -3.35 2.23
CA TYR A 39 -7.87 -2.20 2.91
C TYR A 39 -7.66 -0.87 2.20
N THR A 40 -6.78 -0.82 1.20
CA THR A 40 -6.51 0.39 0.42
C THR A 40 -5.91 0.06 -0.94
N THR A 41 -6.17 0.92 -1.92
CA THR A 41 -5.51 0.92 -3.22
C THR A 41 -4.41 1.97 -3.32
N GLU A 42 -4.22 2.78 -2.28
CA GLU A 42 -3.16 3.78 -2.18
C GLU A 42 -1.85 3.14 -1.71
N PHE A 43 -0.74 3.89 -1.82
CA PHE A 43 0.52 3.46 -1.23
C PHE A 43 0.35 3.35 0.28
N VAL A 44 0.60 2.14 0.78
CA VAL A 44 0.40 1.79 2.18
C VAL A 44 1.66 1.18 2.74
N THR A 45 1.94 1.45 4.00
CA THR A 45 3.05 0.81 4.71
C THR A 45 2.61 0.39 6.09
N CYS A 46 3.17 -0.73 6.57
CA CYS A 46 2.89 -1.22 7.91
C CYS A 46 3.84 -0.56 8.92
N ILE A 47 3.34 0.36 9.74
CA ILE A 47 4.10 1.08 10.77
C ILE A 47 3.55 0.68 12.14
N ASP A 48 4.38 0.04 12.96
CA ASP A 48 4.04 -0.42 14.32
C ASP A 48 2.68 -1.11 14.44
N GLY A 49 2.30 -1.87 13.42
CA GLY A 49 1.05 -2.62 13.40
C GLY A 49 -0.13 -1.88 12.78
N ALA A 50 0.02 -0.67 12.25
CA ALA A 50 -1.01 0.02 11.49
C ALA A 50 -0.65 0.18 10.02
N CYS A 51 -1.66 0.06 9.17
CA CYS A 51 -1.59 0.34 7.75
C CYS A 51 -1.78 1.83 7.53
N CYS A 52 -0.67 2.55 7.31
CA CYS A 52 -0.66 3.99 7.11
C CYS A 52 -0.59 4.34 5.63
N ILE A 53 -1.46 5.26 5.21
CA ILE A 53 -1.43 5.88 3.87
C ILE A 53 -1.13 7.37 4.01
N GLU A 54 -0.42 7.94 3.05
CA GLU A 54 -0.18 9.38 2.95
C GLU A 54 -1.36 10.06 2.30
N ASN A 55 -1.87 11.15 2.91
CA ASN A 55 -3.01 11.89 2.36
C ASN A 55 -2.66 12.69 1.10
N ASN A 56 -1.39 12.71 0.66
CA ASN A 56 -0.97 13.56 -0.44
C ASN A 56 0.17 12.94 -1.26
N PRO A 57 -0.07 12.48 -2.50
CA PRO A 57 0.99 12.03 -3.39
C PRO A 57 1.95 13.16 -3.84
N ASP A 58 1.65 14.43 -3.52
CA ASP A 58 2.44 15.60 -3.92
C ASP A 58 3.61 15.96 -2.97
N ASP A 59 3.71 15.36 -1.78
CA ASP A 59 4.76 15.71 -0.78
C ASP A 59 5.96 14.75 -0.73
N LEU A 60 5.98 13.69 -1.55
CA LEU A 60 7.14 12.81 -1.64
C LEU A 60 8.19 13.39 -2.61
N PRO A 61 9.46 13.59 -2.18
CA PRO A 61 10.55 13.97 -3.08
C PRO A 61 10.95 12.86 -4.07
N TYR A 62 10.26 11.72 -4.03
CA TYR A 62 10.40 10.60 -4.94
C TYR A 62 9.02 10.20 -5.48
N PRO A 63 8.87 10.00 -6.81
CA PRO A 63 7.62 9.53 -7.37
C PRO A 63 7.28 8.17 -6.76
N ILE A 64 6.08 8.04 -6.21
CA ILE A 64 5.52 6.76 -5.77
C ILE A 64 5.63 5.81 -6.97
N PRO A 65 6.27 4.63 -6.83
CA PRO A 65 6.32 3.67 -7.92
C PRO A 65 4.87 3.34 -8.29
N PRO A 66 4.45 3.55 -9.54
CA PRO A 66 3.06 3.38 -9.92
C PRO A 66 2.62 1.94 -9.62
N ILE A 67 1.45 1.78 -9.01
CA ILE A 67 0.89 0.47 -8.71
C ILE A 67 -0.07 0.09 -9.84
N CYS A 68 0.18 -1.08 -10.42
CA CYS A 68 -0.68 -1.64 -11.45
C CYS A 68 -1.86 -2.38 -10.81
N SER A 69 -3.09 -1.95 -11.10
CA SER A 69 -4.32 -2.53 -10.51
C SER A 69 -4.59 -3.98 -10.95
N ASN A 70 -3.92 -4.45 -12.01
CA ASN A 70 -3.93 -5.84 -12.45
C ASN A 70 -2.88 -6.72 -11.71
N GLY A 71 -2.13 -6.16 -10.76
CA GLY A 71 -1.05 -6.86 -10.04
C GLY A 71 0.24 -7.02 -10.84
N GLY A 72 0.32 -6.39 -12.01
CA GLY A 72 1.49 -6.40 -12.88
C GLY A 72 2.62 -5.48 -12.43
N ILE A 73 3.68 -5.44 -13.24
CA ILE A 73 4.84 -4.58 -13.04
C ILE A 73 4.60 -3.26 -13.77
N ALA A 74 4.81 -2.14 -13.08
CA ALA A 74 4.82 -0.83 -13.71
C ALA A 74 6.13 -0.59 -14.47
N LEU A 75 6.02 -0.28 -15.75
CA LEU A 75 7.14 -0.12 -16.67
C LEU A 75 7.44 1.35 -16.99
N ALA A 76 6.39 2.14 -17.17
CA ALA A 76 6.46 3.56 -17.53
C ALA A 76 5.16 4.29 -17.12
N VAL A 77 5.22 5.62 -17.08
CA VAL A 77 4.07 6.51 -16.85
C VAL A 77 3.78 7.35 -18.10
N ASP A 78 2.64 8.02 -18.09
CA ASP A 78 2.13 8.89 -19.15
C ASP A 78 1.75 8.13 -20.44
N CYS A 79 0.94 7.08 -20.28
CA CYS A 79 0.26 6.43 -21.40
C CYS A 79 -1.22 6.81 -21.49
N THR A 80 -1.76 6.76 -22.69
CA THR A 80 -3.21 6.81 -22.99
C THR A 80 -3.67 5.50 -23.64
N GLU A 81 -2.75 4.81 -24.33
CA GLU A 81 -3.02 3.56 -25.06
C GLU A 81 -1.92 2.54 -24.75
N SER A 82 -2.26 1.25 -24.71
CA SER A 82 -1.29 0.18 -24.38
C SER A 82 -0.16 0.05 -25.41
N GLN A 83 -0.38 0.46 -26.65
CA GLN A 83 0.61 0.45 -27.72
C GLN A 83 1.82 1.34 -27.41
N GLN A 84 1.63 2.39 -26.60
CA GLN A 84 2.72 3.26 -26.15
C GLN A 84 3.67 2.55 -25.17
N CYS A 85 3.25 1.41 -24.61
CA CYS A 85 4.03 0.61 -23.68
C CYS A 85 4.95 -0.41 -24.36
N SER A 86 4.74 -0.67 -25.66
CA SER A 86 5.52 -1.60 -26.48
C SER A 86 7.05 -1.39 -26.45
N PRO A 87 7.58 -0.16 -26.32
CA PRO A 87 9.03 0.04 -26.22
C PRO A 87 9.65 -0.48 -24.91
N TYR A 88 8.84 -0.69 -23.87
CA TYR A 88 9.33 -1.05 -22.54
C TYR A 88 9.29 -2.55 -22.26
N THR A 89 8.55 -3.34 -23.06
CA THR A 89 8.44 -4.79 -22.90
C THR A 89 7.93 -5.47 -24.17
N GLU A 90 8.23 -6.77 -24.29
CA GLU A 90 7.63 -7.66 -25.29
C GLU A 90 6.44 -8.46 -24.72
N GLU A 91 6.18 -8.34 -23.42
CA GLU A 91 5.05 -8.97 -22.75
C GLU A 91 3.72 -8.25 -23.08
N PRO A 92 2.56 -8.92 -22.92
CA PRO A 92 1.27 -8.24 -22.96
C PRO A 92 1.23 -7.08 -21.98
N VAL A 93 0.62 -5.97 -22.40
CA VAL A 93 0.56 -4.74 -21.60
C VAL A 93 -0.82 -4.09 -21.63
N ALA A 94 -1.13 -3.39 -20.55
CA ALA A 94 -2.27 -2.49 -20.45
C ALA A 94 -1.80 -1.10 -20.03
N CYS A 95 -2.47 -0.07 -20.54
CA CYS A 95 -2.35 1.27 -19.99
C CYS A 95 -3.43 1.45 -18.92
N LEU A 96 -3.03 1.43 -17.65
CA LEU A 96 -3.93 1.52 -16.50
C LEU A 96 -3.66 2.83 -15.77
N GLN A 97 -4.65 3.72 -15.77
CA GLN A 97 -4.57 5.02 -15.09
C GLN A 97 -3.31 5.84 -15.46
N GLY A 98 -2.91 5.80 -16.75
CA GLY A 98 -1.71 6.50 -17.20
C GLY A 98 -0.40 5.75 -16.96
N THR A 99 -0.43 4.50 -16.49
CA THR A 99 0.75 3.67 -16.25
C THR A 99 0.76 2.46 -17.18
N CYS A 100 1.91 2.20 -17.80
CA CYS A 100 2.17 0.95 -18.52
C CYS A 100 2.40 -0.20 -17.55
N CYS A 101 1.52 -1.20 -17.62
CA CYS A 101 1.50 -2.37 -16.75
C CYS A 101 1.56 -3.66 -17.57
N THR A 102 2.36 -4.64 -17.15
CA THR A 102 2.31 -6.03 -17.67
C THR A 102 1.03 -6.73 -17.24
#